data_AF-A0AAV2G424-F1
#
_entry.id   AF-A0AAV2G424-F1
#
_cell.length_a   1.000
_cell.length_b   1.000
_cell.length_c   1.000
_cell.angle_alpha   90.00
_cell.angle_beta   90.00
_cell.angle_gamma   90.00
#
_symmetry.space_group_name_H-M   'P 1'
#
loop_
_entity.id
_entity.type
_entity.pdbx_description
1 polymer ?
#
loop_
_entity_poly.entity_id
_entity_poly.type
_entity_poly.pdbx_seq_one_letter_code
_entity_poly.pdbx_strand_id
1 'polypeptide(L)'
;MVFVTNDTEKVQRRFMWNGAWDSNKMALVDWKLCKTEKKRCGLDIHDLKAFNDAMLSKWLWRFAVERDSWWRQSIAIKYQNPSLVWQTGKARHGFSQSVWANISKEYDLF
;
A
#
# COMPACT_ATOMS: atom_id res chain seq x y z
N MET A 1 4.08 -2.86 -2.46
CA MET A 1 3.66 -2.01 -1.32
C MET A 1 3.76 -2.63 0.07
N VAL A 2 3.88 -3.96 0.19
CA VAL A 2 3.76 -4.73 1.45
C VAL A 2 4.70 -4.26 2.59
N PHE A 3 5.85 -3.66 2.29
CA PHE A 3 6.77 -3.17 3.31
C PHE A 3 6.20 -1.98 4.12
N VAL A 4 5.50 -1.06 3.45
CA VAL A 4 4.92 0.14 4.11
C VAL A 4 3.77 -0.25 5.03
N THR A 5 2.93 -1.21 4.62
CA THR A 5 1.83 -1.72 5.45
C THR A 5 2.38 -2.46 6.68
N ASN A 6 3.48 -3.19 6.54
CA ASN A 6 4.10 -3.90 7.66
C ASN A 6 4.74 -2.93 8.66
N ASP A 7 5.40 -1.88 8.20
CA ASP A 7 6.04 -0.91 9.10
C ASP A 7 5.03 -0.04 9.83
N THR A 8 3.94 0.35 9.16
CA THR A 8 2.81 1.04 9.83
C THR A 8 2.11 0.14 10.85
N GLU A 9 1.90 -1.14 10.55
CA GLU A 9 1.36 -2.11 11.50
C GLU A 9 2.31 -2.33 12.71
N LYS A 10 3.63 -2.32 12.49
CA LYS A 10 4.61 -2.35 13.59
C LYS A 10 4.50 -1.11 14.47
N VAL A 11 4.33 0.08 13.89
CA VAL A 11 4.15 1.33 14.65
C VAL A 11 2.86 1.28 15.46
N GLN A 12 1.75 0.82 14.88
CA GLN A 12 0.49 0.64 15.61
C GLN A 12 0.63 -0.36 16.76
N ARG A 13 1.26 -1.51 16.53
CA ARG A 13 1.55 -2.51 17.58
C ARG A 13 2.42 -1.94 18.70
N ARG A 14 3.49 -1.23 18.34
CA ARG A 14 4.37 -0.58 19.31
C ARG A 14 3.61 0.47 20.10
N PHE A 15 2.78 1.30 19.47
CA PHE A 15 1.97 2.28 20.18
C PHE A 15 1.04 1.63 21.22
N MET A 16 0.39 0.51 20.86
CA MET A 16 -0.56 -0.15 21.76
C MET A 16 0.12 -0.87 22.94
N TRP A 17 1.23 -1.57 22.69
CA TRP A 17 1.87 -2.37 23.74
C TRP A 17 3.03 -1.68 24.43
N ASN A 18 3.75 -0.82 23.73
CA ASN A 18 4.88 -0.07 24.25
C ASN A 18 4.45 1.39 24.43
N GLY A 19 3.76 1.67 25.54
CA GLY A 19 3.37 3.04 25.91
C GLY A 19 4.55 4.02 26.07
N ALA A 20 5.80 3.52 26.09
CA ALA A 20 7.04 4.30 25.99
C ALA A 20 8.03 3.61 25.02
N TRP A 21 8.85 4.40 24.33
CA TRP A 21 9.74 3.96 23.24
C TRP A 21 10.76 2.89 23.64
N ASP A 22 11.08 2.79 24.93
CA ASP A 22 12.17 1.96 25.46
C ASP A 22 11.72 0.76 26.32
N SER A 23 10.41 0.54 26.45
CA SER A 23 9.88 -0.63 27.16
C SER A 23 9.39 -1.68 26.16
N ASN A 24 10.02 -2.85 26.11
CA ASN A 24 9.50 -3.98 25.35
C ASN A 24 8.52 -4.76 26.23
N LYS A 25 7.23 -4.38 26.22
CA LYS A 25 6.19 -5.07 27.00
C LYS A 25 5.65 -6.25 26.18
N MET A 26 5.36 -7.36 26.85
CA MET A 26 4.72 -8.51 26.20
C MET A 26 3.34 -8.12 25.67
N ALA A 27 3.07 -8.50 24.42
CA ALA A 27 1.74 -8.36 23.84
C ALA A 27 0.75 -9.24 24.62
N LEU A 28 -0.24 -8.62 25.26
CA LEU A 28 -1.23 -9.32 26.07
C LEU A 28 -2.34 -9.97 25.24
N VAL A 29 -2.52 -9.52 23.99
CA VAL A 29 -3.58 -9.96 23.09
C VAL A 29 -2.99 -10.22 21.71
N ASP A 30 -3.39 -11.32 21.08
CA ASP A 30 -3.01 -11.62 19.69
C ASP A 30 -3.48 -10.49 18.77
N TRP A 31 -2.56 -10.01 17.94
CA TRP A 31 -2.82 -8.94 16.98
C TRP A 31 -3.94 -9.29 15.99
N LYS A 32 -4.12 -10.58 15.66
CA LYS A 32 -5.24 -11.03 14.83
C LYS A 32 -6.60 -10.77 15.48
N LEU A 33 -6.70 -10.97 16.80
CA LEU A 33 -7.92 -10.67 17.56
C LEU A 33 -8.17 -9.16 17.59
N CYS A 34 -7.11 -8.34 17.73
CA CYS A 34 -7.24 -6.89 17.69
C CYS A 34 -7.83 -6.35 16.38
N LYS A 35 -7.51 -6.99 15.24
CA LYS A 35 -8.07 -6.63 13.92
C LYS A 35 -9.51 -7.10 13.69
N THR A 36 -10.06 -7.90 14.60
CA THR A 36 -11.43 -8.43 14.48
C THR A 36 -12.44 -7.40 15.01
N GLU A 37 -13.68 -7.44 14.53
CA GLU A 37 -14.77 -6.57 14.98
C GLU A 37 -15.02 -6.65 16.49
N LYS A 38 -15.47 -5.52 17.09
CA LYS A 38 -15.86 -5.46 18.51
C LYS A 38 -16.92 -6.48 18.90
N LYS A 39 -17.83 -6.82 17.98
CA LYS A 39 -18.88 -7.84 18.19
C LYS A 39 -18.32 -9.25 18.41
N ARG A 40 -17.09 -9.50 17.98
CA ARG A 40 -16.36 -10.76 18.16
C ARG A 40 -15.22 -10.63 19.17
N CYS A 41 -15.38 -9.73 20.14
CA CYS A 41 -14.39 -9.45 21.19
C CYS A 41 -13.05 -8.86 20.69
N GLY A 42 -13.00 -8.32 19.46
CA GLY A 42 -11.82 -7.63 18.94
C GLY A 42 -11.81 -6.12 19.18
N LEU A 43 -10.80 -5.43 18.66
CA LEU A 43 -10.64 -3.97 18.79
C LEU A 43 -11.08 -3.19 17.54
N ASP A 44 -11.51 -3.88 16.49
CA ASP A 44 -11.92 -3.29 15.21
C ASP A 44 -10.82 -2.44 14.55
N ILE A 45 -9.57 -2.86 14.75
CA ILE A 45 -8.41 -2.24 14.08
C ILE A 45 -8.47 -2.63 12.60
N HIS A 46 -8.57 -1.62 11.73
CA HIS A 46 -8.70 -1.85 10.30
C HIS A 46 -7.48 -2.58 9.72
N ASP A 47 -7.73 -3.50 8.80
CA ASP A 47 -6.67 -4.16 8.06
C ASP A 47 -6.01 -3.18 7.08
N LEU A 48 -4.84 -2.66 7.49
CA LEU A 48 -4.06 -1.73 6.68
C LEU A 48 -3.65 -2.29 5.33
N LYS A 49 -3.50 -3.63 5.21
CA LYS A 49 -3.19 -4.26 3.93
C LYS A 49 -4.39 -4.13 3.00
N ALA A 50 -5.58 -4.52 3.45
CA ALA A 50 -6.81 -4.39 2.66
C ALA A 50 -7.10 -2.93 2.30
N PHE A 51 -6.87 -1.99 3.22
CA PHE A 51 -7.03 -0.57 2.96
C PHE A 51 -6.04 -0.04 1.91
N ASN A 52 -4.77 -0.43 2.02
CA ASN A 52 -3.75 -0.07 1.04
C ASN A 52 -4.10 -0.64 -0.34
N ASP A 53 -4.48 -1.92 -0.42
CA ASP A 53 -4.83 -2.57 -1.69
C ASP A 53 -6.02 -1.84 -2.35
N ALA A 54 -7.08 -1.53 -1.59
CA ALA A 54 -8.22 -0.75 -2.09
C ALA A 54 -7.82 0.66 -2.56
N MET A 55 -6.91 1.33 -1.84
CA MET A 55 -6.40 2.65 -2.23
C MET A 55 -5.61 2.59 -3.54
N LEU A 56 -4.79 1.56 -3.73
CA LEU A 56 -4.03 1.35 -4.96
C LEU A 56 -4.94 1.03 -6.14
N SER A 57 -5.93 0.15 -5.96
CA SER A 57 -6.94 -0.12 -6.97
C SER A 57 -7.69 1.16 -7.37
N LYS A 58 -8.03 2.01 -6.40
CA LYS A 58 -8.64 3.33 -6.68
C LYS A 58 -7.70 4.24 -7.48
N TRP A 59 -6.42 4.29 -7.14
CA TRP A 59 -5.43 5.08 -7.88
C TRP A 59 -5.24 4.57 -9.31
N LEU A 60 -5.18 3.26 -9.51
CA LEU A 60 -5.12 2.61 -10.82
C LEU A 60 -6.37 2.92 -11.65
N TRP A 61 -7.56 2.83 -11.06
CA TRP A 61 -8.81 3.19 -11.72
C TRP A 61 -8.83 4.66 -12.15
N ARG A 62 -8.45 5.59 -11.25
CA ARG A 62 -8.34 7.02 -11.58
C ARG A 62 -7.35 7.25 -12.70
N PHE A 63 -6.24 6.51 -12.69
CA PHE A 63 -5.25 6.59 -13.75
C PHE A 63 -5.83 6.16 -15.09
N ALA A 64 -6.64 5.10 -15.14
CA ALA A 64 -7.28 4.63 -16.37
C ALA A 64 -8.36 5.60 -16.91
N VAL A 65 -9.14 6.21 -16.01
CA VAL A 65 -10.28 7.08 -16.34
C VAL A 65 -9.86 8.52 -16.64
N GLU A 66 -9.00 9.12 -15.81
CA GLU A 66 -8.61 10.52 -15.91
C GLU A 66 -7.46 10.73 -16.92
N ARG A 67 -7.75 10.54 -18.21
CA ARG A 67 -6.71 10.55 -19.27
C ARG A 67 -6.05 11.91 -19.49
N ASP A 68 -6.78 13.00 -19.28
CA ASP A 68 -6.32 14.37 -19.56
C ASP A 68 -5.80 15.11 -18.32
N SER A 69 -5.81 14.46 -17.16
CA SER A 69 -5.35 15.08 -15.93
C SER A 69 -3.85 15.32 -15.92
N TRP A 70 -3.44 16.51 -15.48
CA TRP A 70 -2.03 16.92 -15.44
C TRP A 70 -1.16 16.02 -14.56
N TRP A 71 -1.73 15.46 -13.48
CA TRP A 71 -1.01 14.54 -12.61
C TRP A 71 -0.66 13.23 -13.35
N ARG A 72 -1.56 12.72 -14.19
CA ARG A 72 -1.32 11.55 -15.04
C ARG A 72 -0.22 11.83 -16.06
N GLN A 73 -0.28 12.98 -16.73
CA GLN A 73 0.77 13.40 -17.67
C GLN A 73 2.13 13.54 -16.99
N SER A 74 2.16 14.16 -15.80
CA SER A 74 3.37 14.29 -14.98
C SER A 74 3.98 12.93 -14.63
N ILE A 75 3.14 11.94 -14.31
CA ILE A 75 3.58 10.56 -14.04
C ILE A 75 4.09 9.90 -15.33
N ALA A 76 3.35 10.01 -16.44
CA ALA A 76 3.74 9.43 -17.73
C ALA A 76 5.12 9.94 -18.19
N ILE A 77 5.38 11.24 -18.02
CA ILE A 77 6.66 11.89 -18.31
C ILE A 77 7.75 11.40 -17.35
N LYS A 78 7.47 11.41 -16.04
CA LYS A 78 8.44 11.00 -15.00
C LYS A 78 8.92 9.56 -15.18
N TYR A 79 8.03 8.67 -15.63
CA TYR A 79 8.34 7.26 -15.83
C TYR A 79 8.57 6.88 -17.29
N GLN A 80 8.82 7.87 -18.17
CA GLN A 80 9.23 7.75 -19.57
C GLN A 80 8.41 6.73 -20.38
N ASN A 81 7.10 6.68 -20.15
CA ASN A 81 6.21 5.84 -20.96
C ASN A 81 5.01 6.69 -21.42
N PRO A 82 5.12 7.34 -22.60
CA PRO A 82 4.02 8.13 -23.18
C PRO A 82 2.80 7.25 -23.48
N SER A 83 3.07 5.98 -23.79
CA SER A 83 2.10 4.90 -23.85
C SER A 83 2.12 4.15 -22.52
N LEU A 84 1.28 4.56 -21.58
CA LEU A 84 0.85 3.67 -20.48
C LEU A 84 -0.05 2.53 -21.01
N VAL A 85 0.29 2.02 -22.18
CA VAL A 85 -0.31 0.85 -22.81
C VAL A 85 0.49 -0.31 -22.24
N TRP A 86 0.01 -0.85 -21.12
CA TRP A 86 -0.15 -2.27 -20.83
C TRP A 86 0.82 -3.26 -21.50
N GLN A 87 2.11 -2.95 -21.55
CA GLN A 87 3.10 -3.83 -22.14
C GLN A 87 4.20 -4.07 -21.12
N THR A 88 4.26 -5.33 -20.71
CA THR A 88 5.36 -6.02 -20.05
C THR A 88 6.63 -5.94 -20.92
N GLY A 89 7.16 -4.74 -21.11
CA GLY A 89 8.41 -4.46 -21.82
C GLY A 89 9.45 -4.03 -20.79
N LYS A 90 10.52 -4.82 -20.65
CA LYS A 90 11.62 -4.61 -19.70
C LYS A 90 12.03 -3.13 -19.62
N ALA A 91 11.83 -2.51 -18.46
CA ALA A 91 12.26 -1.15 -18.18
C ALA A 91 13.77 -1.03 -18.46
N ARG A 92 14.13 -0.25 -19.49
CA ARG A 92 15.52 0.05 -19.81
C ARG A 92 16.04 1.07 -18.80
N HIS A 93 17.00 0.60 -17.99
CA HIS A 93 17.89 1.33 -17.08
C HIS A 93 17.25 2.19 -15.96
N GLY A 94 17.54 1.80 -14.71
CA GLY A 94 17.51 2.68 -13.53
C GLY A 94 16.21 2.73 -12.71
N PHE A 95 15.05 2.46 -13.29
CA PHE A 95 13.74 2.74 -12.64
C PHE A 95 12.94 1.50 -12.18
N SER A 96 13.54 0.31 -12.22
CA SER A 96 12.88 -0.96 -11.86
C SER A 96 12.38 -1.07 -10.41
N GLN A 97 12.70 -0.08 -9.56
CA GLN A 97 12.25 0.05 -8.17
C GLN A 97 11.26 1.20 -7.92
N SER A 98 10.77 1.89 -8.96
CA SER A 98 9.84 3.00 -8.72
C SER A 98 8.51 2.53 -8.13
N VAL A 99 7.92 3.36 -7.26
CA VAL A 99 6.61 3.12 -6.66
C VAL A 99 5.57 2.78 -7.74
N TRP A 100 5.56 3.53 -8.84
CA TRP A 100 4.66 3.28 -9.97
C TRP A 100 4.92 1.97 -10.71
N ALA A 101 6.18 1.54 -10.85
CA ALA A 101 6.49 0.23 -11.42
C ALA A 101 6.01 -0.94 -10.53
N ASN A 102 5.87 -0.73 -9.22
CA ASN A 102 5.29 -1.72 -8.33
C ASN A 102 3.76 -1.70 -8.35
N ILE A 103 3.16 -0.51 -8.40
CA ILE A 103 1.70 -0.34 -8.55
C ILE A 103 1.22 -0.94 -9.88
N SER A 104 1.96 -0.73 -10.98
CA SER A 104 1.59 -1.26 -12.29
C SER A 104 1.69 -2.79 -12.37
N LYS A 105 2.60 -3.41 -11.60
CA LYS A 105 2.70 -4.88 -11.52
C LYS A 105 1.56 -5.51 -10.74
N GLU A 106 1.04 -4.82 -9.73
CA GLU A 106 -0.12 -5.29 -8.96
C GLU A 106 -1.40 -5.27 -9.80
N TYR A 107 -1.43 -4.56 -10.94
CA TYR A 107 -2.56 -4.61 -11.89
C TYR A 107 -2.73 -5.98 -12.54
N ASP A 108 -1.66 -6.72 -12.85
CA ASP A 108 -1.75 -8.07 -13.45
C ASP A 108 -2.39 -9.11 -12.52
N LEU A 109 -2.64 -8.75 -11.26
CA LEU A 109 -3.30 -9.57 -10.24
C LEU A 109 -4.81 -9.26 -10.10
N PHE A 110 -5.33 -8.25 -10.81
CA PHE A 110 -6.75 -7.88 -10.85
C PHE A 110 -7.37 -8.21 -12.21
#